data_AF-A0A554J6H1-F1
#
_entry.id   AF-A0A554J6H1-F1
#
_cell.length_a   1.000
_cell.length_b   1.000
_cell.length_c   1.000
_cell.angle_alpha   90.00
_cell.angle_beta   90.00
_cell.angle_gamma   90.00
#
_symmetry.space_group_name_H-M   'P 1'
#
loop_
_entity.id
_entity.type
_entity.pdbx_description
1 polymer ?
#
loop_
_entity_poly.entity_id
_entity_poly.type
_entity_poly.pdbx_seq_one_letter_code
_entity_poly.pdbx_strand_id
1 'polypeptide(L)'
;MKKKPSINKSKSRAEVVQVARFVYETGIHRHTPRSGFWFLGSGKQSIAEHLFRSAFIAYALAHMAGEKDPHRAVLMALAHDLGEGRTGDLNYVHQRYGRLSESRAIEDLAKTVPFGKELLDLYTEEQARSTSMAKLVKDADNLEWPEDRQFDLNMAVHLVAY
;
A
#
# COMPACT_ATOMS: atom_id res chain seq x y z
N MET A 1 -30.68 16.60 -16.84
CA MET A 1 -30.49 16.47 -15.37
C MET A 1 -29.84 15.12 -15.08
N LYS A 2 -28.55 15.09 -14.70
CA LYS A 2 -27.87 13.85 -14.31
C LYS A 2 -28.41 13.43 -12.94
N LYS A 3 -29.05 12.25 -12.85
CA LYS A 3 -29.54 11.67 -11.59
C LYS A 3 -28.39 11.65 -10.59
N LYS A 4 -28.55 12.31 -9.44
CA LYS A 4 -27.62 12.16 -8.30
C LYS A 4 -27.52 10.65 -8.00
N PRO A 5 -26.31 10.10 -7.79
CA PRO A 5 -26.19 8.71 -7.40
C PRO A 5 -26.94 8.55 -6.07
N SER A 6 -28.00 7.75 -6.10
CA SER A 6 -28.77 7.43 -4.90
C SER A 6 -27.86 6.62 -3.99
N ILE A 7 -27.35 7.25 -2.93
CA ILE A 7 -26.64 6.54 -1.86
C ILE A 7 -27.62 5.50 -1.32
N ASN A 8 -27.30 4.23 -1.58
CA ASN A 8 -28.12 3.09 -1.21
C ASN A 8 -28.28 3.07 0.32
N LYS A 9 -29.48 3.37 0.83
CA LYS A 9 -29.76 3.62 2.25
C LYS A 9 -29.78 2.35 3.12
N SER A 10 -29.26 1.22 2.65
CA SER A 10 -29.41 -0.08 3.31
C SER A 10 -28.11 -0.69 3.87
N LYS A 11 -27.06 0.09 4.15
CA LYS A 11 -25.91 -0.45 4.90
C LYS A 11 -26.24 -0.55 6.39
N SER A 12 -25.90 -1.68 7.01
CA SER A 12 -26.13 -1.87 8.44
C SER A 12 -25.34 -0.83 9.24
N ARG A 13 -25.90 -0.34 10.36
CA ARG A 13 -25.18 0.58 11.26
C ARG A 13 -23.83 -0.01 11.70
N ALA A 14 -23.76 -1.33 11.84
CA ALA A 14 -22.53 -2.05 12.17
C ALA A 14 -21.45 -1.90 11.08
N GLU A 15 -21.79 -2.09 9.80
CA GLU A 15 -20.84 -1.89 8.69
C GLU A 15 -20.30 -0.46 8.64
N VAL A 16 -21.16 0.54 8.83
CA VAL A 16 -20.72 1.95 8.83
C VAL A 16 -19.71 2.21 9.95
N VAL A 17 -19.94 1.66 11.14
CA VAL A 17 -19.00 1.77 12.27
C VAL A 17 -17.69 1.04 11.99
N GLN A 18 -17.73 -0.14 11.38
CA GLN A 18 -16.54 -0.89 10.97
C GLN A 18 -15.68 -0.09 9.99
N VAL A 19 -16.30 0.47 8.95
CA VAL A 19 -15.60 1.30 7.96
C VAL A 19 -15.05 2.58 8.59
N ALA A 20 -15.79 3.22 9.49
CA ALA A 20 -15.30 4.41 10.19
C ALA A 20 -14.05 4.11 11.04
N ARG A 21 -14.02 2.95 11.71
CA ARG A 21 -12.85 2.49 12.47
C ARG A 21 -11.67 2.21 11.55
N PHE A 22 -11.89 1.54 10.43
CA PHE A 22 -10.87 1.32 9.41
C PHE A 22 -10.26 2.63 8.93
N VAL A 23 -11.08 3.61 8.55
CA VAL A 23 -10.59 4.93 8.11
C VAL A 23 -9.81 5.64 9.23
N TYR A 24 -10.27 5.56 10.47
CA TYR A 24 -9.53 6.11 11.61
C TYR A 24 -8.17 5.43 11.79
N GLU A 25 -8.14 4.10 11.71
CA GLU A 25 -6.93 3.29 11.84
C GLU A 25 -5.91 3.60 10.74
N THR A 26 -6.36 3.74 9.48
CA THR A 26 -5.47 4.16 8.37
C THR A 26 -4.82 5.52 8.63
N GLY A 27 -5.41 6.36 9.48
CA GLY A 27 -4.85 7.65 9.86
C GLY A 27 -3.53 7.56 10.60
N ILE A 28 -3.16 6.42 11.21
CA ILE A 28 -1.89 6.29 11.94
C ILE A 28 -0.66 6.42 11.02
N HIS A 29 -0.77 6.05 9.74
CA HIS A 29 0.34 6.03 8.78
C HIS A 29 0.96 7.41 8.52
N ARG A 30 0.22 8.50 8.78
CA ARG A 30 0.77 9.88 8.71
C ARG A 30 1.75 10.18 9.86
N HIS A 31 1.69 9.40 10.94
CA HIS A 31 2.48 9.55 12.14
C HIS A 31 3.55 8.47 12.28
N THR A 32 3.43 7.36 11.54
CA THR A 32 4.43 6.31 11.50
C THR A 32 5.60 6.70 10.59
N PRO A 33 6.81 6.91 11.11
CA PRO A 33 7.97 7.28 10.30
C PRO A 33 8.53 6.05 9.59
N ARG A 34 9.07 6.26 8.38
CA ARG A 34 9.79 5.21 7.65
C ARG A 34 11.10 4.89 8.37
N SER A 35 11.28 3.66 8.81
CA SER A 35 12.39 3.22 9.66
C SER A 35 13.69 2.99 8.86
N GLY A 36 13.59 2.82 7.54
CA GLY A 36 14.74 2.68 6.65
C GLY A 36 15.72 3.87 6.72
N PHE A 37 15.22 5.07 7.04
CA PHE A 37 16.06 6.27 7.18
C PHE A 37 17.08 6.20 8.31
N TRP A 38 16.89 5.32 9.29
CA TRP A 38 17.86 5.14 10.39
C TRP A 38 19.23 4.71 9.87
N PHE A 39 19.28 3.96 8.77
CA PHE A 39 20.53 3.55 8.12
C PHE A 39 21.01 4.53 7.05
N LEU A 40 20.08 5.25 6.43
CA LEU A 40 20.34 6.12 5.28
C LEU A 40 20.74 7.55 5.70
N GLY A 41 20.60 7.87 6.98
CA GLY A 41 21.15 9.06 7.63
C GLY A 41 20.32 10.33 7.46
N SER A 42 19.92 10.66 6.23
CA SER A 42 19.13 11.86 5.92
C SER A 42 17.79 11.49 5.27
N GLY A 43 16.76 12.26 5.61
CA GLY A 43 15.39 12.10 5.12
C GLY A 43 14.38 11.87 6.25
N LYS A 44 13.17 12.38 6.05
CA LYS A 44 12.01 12.15 6.91
C LYS A 44 10.82 11.91 6.01
N GLN A 45 10.20 10.76 6.16
CA GLN A 45 9.01 10.39 5.44
C GLN A 45 8.11 9.58 6.35
N SER A 46 6.81 9.81 6.26
CA SER A 46 5.78 8.97 6.86
C SER A 46 5.38 7.84 5.89
N ILE A 47 4.80 6.77 6.42
CA ILE A 47 4.25 5.70 5.56
C ILE A 47 3.16 6.29 4.64
N ALA A 48 2.35 7.25 5.10
CA ALA A 48 1.32 7.86 4.27
C ALA A 48 1.90 8.57 3.02
N GLU A 49 3.03 9.29 3.16
CA GLU A 49 3.71 9.93 2.03
C GLU A 49 4.29 8.89 1.06
N HIS A 50 4.88 7.82 1.60
CA HIS A 50 5.38 6.69 0.83
C HIS A 50 4.25 6.03 0.01
N LEU A 51 3.18 5.59 0.68
CA LEU A 51 2.02 4.96 0.04
C LEU A 51 1.40 5.82 -1.05
N PHE A 52 1.27 7.13 -0.82
CA PHE A 52 0.73 8.05 -1.80
C PHE A 52 1.55 8.06 -3.09
N ARG A 53 2.88 8.20 -2.99
CA ARG A 53 3.73 8.27 -4.18
C ARG A 53 3.89 6.90 -4.84
N SER A 54 4.05 5.82 -4.07
CA SER A 54 4.06 4.43 -4.56
C SER A 54 2.82 4.10 -5.38
N ALA A 55 1.63 4.53 -4.92
CA ALA A 55 0.38 4.29 -5.64
C ALA A 55 0.33 4.98 -7.03
N PHE A 56 0.83 6.21 -7.14
CA PHE A 56 0.92 6.89 -8.43
C PHE A 56 1.99 6.29 -9.36
N ILE A 57 3.12 5.85 -8.80
CA ILE A 57 4.14 5.14 -9.57
C ILE A 57 3.55 3.83 -10.10
N ALA A 58 2.89 3.03 -9.24
CA ALA A 58 2.24 1.78 -9.64
C ALA A 58 1.18 2.01 -10.74
N TYR A 59 0.39 3.08 -10.63
CA TYR A 59 -0.57 3.46 -11.67
C TYR A 59 0.10 3.75 -13.01
N ALA A 60 1.18 4.53 -13.01
CA ALA A 60 1.93 4.86 -14.23
C ALA A 60 2.55 3.60 -14.86
N LEU A 61 3.20 2.76 -14.03
CA LEU A 61 3.79 1.51 -14.48
C LEU A 61 2.74 0.56 -15.06
N ALA A 62 1.56 0.45 -14.43
CA ALA A 62 0.48 -0.41 -14.92
C ALA A 62 -0.02 0.02 -16.30
N HIS A 63 -0.11 1.32 -16.56
CA HIS A 63 -0.43 1.84 -17.90
C HIS A 63 0.68 1.57 -18.92
N MET A 64 1.95 1.75 -18.53
CA MET A 64 3.08 1.45 -19.41
C MET A 64 3.17 -0.04 -19.78
N ALA A 65 2.85 -0.92 -18.84
CA ALA A 65 2.83 -2.38 -19.04
C ALA A 65 1.56 -2.89 -19.76
N GLY A 66 0.57 -2.03 -20.01
CA GLY A 66 -0.69 -2.43 -20.65
C GLY A 66 -1.57 -3.35 -19.78
N GLU A 67 -1.49 -3.21 -18.45
CA GLU A 67 -2.30 -3.99 -17.52
C GLU A 67 -3.80 -3.75 -17.71
N LYS A 68 -4.60 -4.82 -17.62
CA LYS A 68 -6.05 -4.75 -17.85
C LYS A 68 -6.80 -4.00 -16.75
N ASP A 69 -6.25 -3.98 -15.54
CA ASP A 69 -6.81 -3.28 -14.38
C ASP A 69 -5.73 -2.48 -13.65
N PRO A 70 -5.39 -1.26 -14.14
CA PRO A 70 -4.40 -0.41 -13.49
C PRO A 70 -4.87 0.14 -12.14
N HIS A 71 -6.17 0.11 -11.84
CA HIS A 71 -6.70 0.57 -10.55
C HIS A 71 -6.43 -0.43 -9.44
N ARG A 72 -6.37 -1.72 -9.77
CA ARG A 72 -5.94 -2.75 -8.82
C ARG A 72 -4.50 -2.56 -8.37
N ALA A 73 -3.61 -2.10 -9.24
CA ALA A 73 -2.23 -1.76 -8.88
C ALA A 73 -2.18 -0.62 -7.85
N VAL A 74 -3.03 0.39 -7.98
CA VAL A 74 -3.18 1.48 -6.99
C VAL A 74 -3.62 0.93 -5.65
N LEU A 75 -4.66 0.10 -5.63
CA LEU A 75 -5.19 -0.43 -4.37
C LEU A 75 -4.19 -1.38 -3.69
N MET A 76 -3.50 -2.22 -4.46
CA MET A 76 -2.43 -3.08 -3.95
C MET A 76 -1.29 -2.25 -3.37
N ALA A 77 -0.85 -1.20 -4.07
CA ALA A 77 0.19 -0.28 -3.58
C ALA A 77 -0.25 0.47 -2.31
N LEU A 78 -1.52 0.84 -2.15
CA LEU A 78 -2.00 1.44 -0.91
C LEU A 78 -2.12 0.44 0.25
N ALA A 79 -2.34 -0.84 -0.06
CA ALA A 79 -2.56 -1.89 0.92
C ALA A 79 -1.28 -2.60 1.38
N HIS A 80 -0.16 -2.50 0.64
CA HIS A 80 1.01 -3.32 0.89
C HIS A 80 1.62 -3.11 2.30
N ASP A 81 1.74 -1.86 2.76
CA ASP A 81 2.23 -1.51 4.11
C ASP A 81 1.08 -1.23 5.10
N LEU A 82 -0.16 -1.62 4.81
CA LEU A 82 -1.32 -1.32 5.68
C LEU A 82 -1.20 -1.97 7.08
N GLY A 83 -0.45 -3.07 7.19
CA GLY A 83 -0.19 -3.76 8.45
C GLY A 83 0.74 -2.98 9.38
N GLU A 84 1.56 -2.10 8.82
CA GLU A 84 2.50 -1.25 9.56
C GLU A 84 1.79 -0.24 10.47
N GLY A 85 0.49 0.01 10.25
CA GLY A 85 -0.34 0.76 11.19
C GLY A 85 -0.45 0.13 12.58
N ARG A 86 -0.24 -1.20 12.69
CA ARG A 86 -0.24 -1.94 13.96
C ARG A 86 1.16 -2.35 14.42
N THR A 87 2.08 -2.62 13.50
CA THR A 87 3.43 -3.12 13.82
C THR A 87 4.50 -2.02 13.87
N GLY A 88 4.21 -0.85 13.28
CA GLY A 88 5.23 0.11 12.86
C GLY A 88 5.96 -0.36 11.59
N ASP A 89 6.65 0.57 10.93
CA ASP A 89 7.58 0.24 9.83
C ASP A 89 8.77 -0.51 10.42
N LEU A 90 8.98 -1.72 9.93
CA LEU A 90 10.15 -2.53 10.24
C LEU A 90 11.19 -2.38 9.14
N ASN A 91 12.38 -1.88 9.51
CA ASN A 91 13.51 -1.83 8.58
C ASN A 91 13.97 -3.25 8.19
N TYR A 92 14.83 -3.34 7.17
CA TYR A 92 15.34 -4.61 6.65
C TYR A 92 15.86 -5.58 7.74
N VAL A 93 16.54 -5.07 8.78
CA VAL A 93 17.03 -5.92 9.89
C VAL A 93 15.87 -6.40 10.76
N HIS A 94 14.94 -5.51 11.10
CA HIS A 94 13.78 -5.82 11.93
C HIS A 94 12.80 -6.79 11.26
N GLN A 95 12.61 -6.70 9.94
CA GLN A 95 11.75 -7.62 9.19
C GLN A 95 12.17 -9.07 9.35
N ARG A 96 13.46 -9.35 9.58
CA ARG A 96 13.95 -10.72 9.83
C ARG A 96 13.33 -11.38 11.06
N TYR A 97 12.81 -10.57 11.99
CA TYR A 97 12.23 -11.02 13.25
C TYR A 97 10.75 -10.68 13.38
N GLY A 98 10.29 -9.61 12.73
CA GLY A 98 8.93 -9.09 12.90
C GLY A 98 7.95 -9.35 11.76
N ARG A 99 8.39 -9.88 10.60
CA ARG A 99 7.54 -10.02 9.39
C ARG A 99 6.27 -10.87 9.59
N LEU A 100 6.33 -11.89 10.45
CA LEU A 100 5.14 -12.69 10.79
C LEU A 100 4.06 -11.86 11.52
N SER A 101 4.42 -10.74 12.15
CA SER A 101 3.48 -9.88 12.87
C SER A 101 2.64 -9.03 11.92
N GLU A 102 3.19 -8.64 10.77
CA GLU A 102 2.50 -7.80 9.80
C GLU A 102 1.41 -8.57 9.05
N SER A 103 1.70 -9.82 8.64
CA SER A 103 0.66 -10.68 8.04
C SER A 103 -0.50 -10.93 9.00
N ARG A 104 -0.20 -11.13 10.31
CA ARG A 104 -1.24 -11.22 11.34
C ARG A 104 -2.02 -9.92 11.51
N ALA A 105 -1.36 -8.76 11.43
CA ALA A 105 -2.01 -7.47 11.51
C ALA A 105 -3.05 -7.29 10.38
N ILE A 106 -2.70 -7.67 9.15
CA ILE A 106 -3.61 -7.66 8.00
C ILE A 106 -4.75 -8.68 8.17
N GLU A 107 -4.46 -9.90 8.62
CA GLU A 107 -5.50 -10.90 8.90
C GLU A 107 -6.51 -10.39 9.94
N ASP A 108 -6.04 -9.76 11.01
CA ASP A 108 -6.89 -9.21 12.05
C ASP A 108 -7.66 -7.98 11.55
N LEU A 109 -7.07 -7.14 10.71
CA LEU A 109 -7.77 -6.02 10.06
C LEU A 109 -8.87 -6.54 9.13
N ALA A 110 -8.58 -7.55 8.32
CA ALA A 110 -9.52 -8.15 7.38
C ALA A 110 -10.78 -8.71 8.07
N LYS A 111 -10.66 -9.25 9.28
CA LYS A 111 -11.82 -9.73 10.06
C LYS A 111 -12.77 -8.60 10.49
N THR A 112 -12.33 -7.35 10.48
CA THR A 112 -13.09 -6.22 11.03
C THR A 112 -13.88 -5.42 9.99
N VAL A 113 -13.62 -5.63 8.70
CA VAL A 113 -14.19 -4.83 7.59
C VAL A 113 -14.92 -5.70 6.57
N PRO A 114 -16.00 -5.20 5.94
CA PRO A 114 -16.79 -5.98 4.98
C PRO A 114 -16.02 -6.35 3.69
N PHE A 115 -14.93 -5.65 3.38
CA PHE A 115 -14.04 -5.89 2.23
C PHE A 115 -12.74 -6.60 2.64
N GLY A 116 -12.71 -7.26 3.80
CA GLY A 116 -11.49 -7.84 4.35
C GLY A 116 -10.84 -8.90 3.48
N LYS A 117 -11.65 -9.69 2.76
CA LYS A 117 -11.16 -10.70 1.82
C LYS A 117 -10.30 -10.05 0.72
N GLU A 118 -10.76 -8.93 0.17
CA GLU A 118 -10.03 -8.21 -0.89
C GLU A 118 -8.68 -7.70 -0.39
N LEU A 119 -8.63 -7.12 0.82
CA LEU A 119 -7.37 -6.69 1.43
C LEU A 119 -6.40 -7.85 1.63
N LEU A 120 -6.89 -8.97 2.16
CA LEU A 120 -6.06 -10.14 2.41
C LEU A 120 -5.55 -10.77 1.11
N ASP A 121 -6.39 -10.84 0.07
CA ASP A 121 -6.02 -11.35 -1.24
C ASP A 121 -4.93 -10.46 -1.87
N LEU A 122 -5.09 -9.12 -1.82
CA LEU A 122 -4.11 -8.17 -2.33
C LEU A 122 -2.77 -8.28 -1.61
N TYR A 123 -2.78 -8.32 -0.27
CA TYR A 123 -1.57 -8.47 0.53
C TYR A 123 -0.87 -9.80 0.26
N THR A 124 -1.64 -10.89 0.20
CA THR A 124 -1.08 -12.23 -0.08
C THR A 124 -0.44 -12.28 -1.46
N GLU A 125 -1.08 -11.69 -2.47
CA GLU A 125 -0.54 -11.65 -3.82
C GLU A 125 0.73 -10.80 -3.90
N GLU A 126 0.73 -9.61 -3.30
CA GLU A 126 1.92 -8.74 -3.25
C GLU A 126 3.09 -9.48 -2.58
N GLN A 127 2.87 -10.08 -1.41
CA GLN A 127 3.91 -10.76 -0.66
C GLN A 127 4.46 -12.00 -1.40
N ALA A 128 3.61 -12.69 -2.16
CA ALA A 128 4.02 -13.85 -2.96
C ALA A 128 4.88 -13.46 -4.16
N ARG A 129 4.74 -12.23 -4.68
CA ARG A 129 5.51 -11.68 -5.83
C ARG A 129 5.50 -12.59 -7.07
N SER A 130 4.41 -13.33 -7.26
CA SER A 130 4.28 -14.33 -8.33
C SER A 130 3.62 -13.76 -9.59
N THR A 131 2.76 -12.75 -9.46
CA THR A 131 2.04 -12.11 -10.58
C THR A 131 2.83 -10.93 -11.16
N SER A 132 2.56 -10.56 -12.42
CA SER A 132 3.12 -9.35 -13.03
C SER A 132 2.75 -8.12 -12.22
N MET A 133 1.49 -8.04 -11.78
CA MET A 133 0.97 -6.94 -10.98
C MET A 133 1.68 -6.81 -9.62
N ALA A 134 1.91 -7.91 -8.90
CA ALA A 134 2.63 -7.87 -7.63
C ALA A 134 4.09 -7.40 -7.81
N LYS A 135 4.76 -7.88 -8.86
CA LYS A 135 6.13 -7.44 -9.17
C LYS A 135 6.17 -5.96 -9.53
N LEU A 136 5.23 -5.51 -10.35
CA LEU A 136 5.10 -4.11 -10.74
C LEU A 136 4.85 -3.19 -9.55
N VAL A 137 3.98 -3.59 -8.62
CA VAL A 137 3.75 -2.83 -7.38
C VAL A 137 5.01 -2.83 -6.51
N LYS A 138 5.75 -3.95 -6.47
CA LYS A 138 7.04 -3.99 -5.77
C LYS A 138 8.09 -3.09 -6.41
N ASP A 139 8.11 -3.00 -7.74
CA ASP A 139 8.95 -2.06 -8.46
C ASP A 139 8.55 -0.61 -8.17
N ALA A 140 7.25 -0.34 -8.05
CA ALA A 140 6.76 0.97 -7.63
C ALA A 140 7.24 1.35 -6.22
N ASP A 141 7.14 0.45 -5.24
CA ASP A 141 7.67 0.63 -3.88
C ASP A 141 9.20 0.86 -3.90
N ASN A 142 9.94 0.07 -4.69
CA ASN A 142 11.39 0.23 -4.82
C ASN A 142 11.81 1.52 -5.55
N LEU A 143 11.02 1.98 -6.52
CA LEU A 143 11.24 3.25 -7.24
C LEU A 143 10.81 4.46 -6.41
N GLU A 144 9.97 4.24 -5.41
CA GLU A 144 9.61 5.27 -4.46
C GLU A 144 10.82 5.60 -3.59
N TRP A 145 11.51 6.68 -3.96
CA TRP A 145 12.59 7.25 -3.17
C TRP A 145 12.16 8.62 -2.67
N PRO A 146 12.43 8.95 -1.40
CA PRO A 146 12.17 10.28 -0.81
C PRO A 146 12.81 11.39 -1.65
N GLU A 147 12.15 12.54 -1.68
CA GLU A 147 12.53 13.72 -2.50
C GLU A 147 14.00 14.15 -2.32
N ASP A 148 14.58 13.90 -1.14
CA ASP A 148 15.97 14.24 -0.80
C ASP A 148 17.02 13.38 -1.54
N ARG A 149 16.61 12.26 -2.15
CA ARG A 149 17.47 11.48 -3.05
C ARG A 149 16.87 11.53 -4.44
N GLN A 150 17.57 12.27 -5.30
CA GLN A 150 17.22 12.51 -6.69
C GLN A 150 16.67 11.24 -7.34
N PHE A 151 15.40 11.28 -7.75
CA PHE A 151 14.73 10.22 -8.49
C PHE A 151 15.57 9.94 -9.75
N ASP A 152 16.33 8.85 -9.76
CA ASP A 152 17.13 8.49 -10.92
C ASP A 152 16.19 7.91 -11.98
N LEU A 153 15.78 8.79 -12.89
CA LEU A 153 14.96 8.44 -14.05
C LEU A 153 15.56 7.28 -14.86
N ASN A 154 16.87 7.05 -14.80
CA ASN A 154 17.51 5.94 -15.51
C ASN A 154 17.16 4.57 -14.90
N MET A 155 16.88 4.50 -13.60
CA MET A 155 16.46 3.26 -12.93
C MET A 155 15.01 2.89 -13.31
N ALA A 156 14.15 3.89 -13.52
CA ALA A 156 12.78 3.68 -14.01
C ALA A 156 12.73 3.13 -15.45
N VAL A 157 13.70 3.49 -16.30
CA VAL A 157 13.77 2.99 -17.69
C VAL A 157 14.16 1.51 -17.76
N HIS A 158 14.96 1.01 -16.81
CA HIS A 158 15.41 -0.38 -16.82
C HIS A 158 14.41 -1.38 -16.22
N LEU A 159 13.54 -0.96 -15.31
CA LEU A 159 12.56 -1.86 -14.67
C LEU A 159 11.33 -2.14 -15.55
N VAL A 160 11.01 -1.26 -16.50
CA VAL A 160 9.84 -1.38 -17.41
C VAL A 160 10.18 -2.14 -18.70
N ALA A 161 11.40 -2.68 -18.83
CA ALA A 161 11.86 -3.37 -20.03
C ALA A 161 11.57 -4.89 -20.04
N TYR A 162 10.69 -5.39 -19.16
CA TYR A 162 10.26 -6.80 -19.10
C TYR A 162 8.78 -6.97 -19.43
#